data_AF-A0A2S1T1B3-F1
#
_entry.id   AF-A0A2S1T1B3-F1
#
_cell.length_a   1.000
_cell.length_b   1.000
_cell.length_c   1.000
_cell.angle_alpha   90.00
_cell.angle_beta   90.00
_cell.angle_gamma   90.00
#
_symmetry.space_group_name_H-M   'P 1'
#
loop_
_entity.id
_entity.type
_entity.pdbx_description
1 polymer ?
#
loop_
_entity_poly.entity_id
_entity_poly.type
_entity_poly.pdbx_seq_one_letter_code
_entity_poly.pdbx_strand_id
1 'polypeptide(L)'
;MAGTDEAADDDALFVLTAQLLTPARFPSVLGDDYPAACAALGLRPYDAGYGLVLGQDGAGARWTVVIDDVSLVAVAIASWDCGMEYDLSPSDRSVVAALPGWPLAVATAAPGVPAPHDPDEEEAGGPPLAPPDTSRWGPAQRRLGADEVALQWAVWREQVDEQITFAQPDAPEEERATPHEGVRRVLKELHGYVDDAPPPGRVRSSFASDGARMLRADGPGWSLVARTDDIALVLLDEEPGEVLPVGRGPELPGLLESLDRMAVRPS
;
A
#
# COMPACT_ATOMS: atom_id res chain seq x y z
N MET A 1 -4.75 48.33 15.94
CA MET A 1 -4.91 47.11 15.13
C MET A 1 -3.55 46.46 15.08
N ALA A 2 -3.21 45.70 16.11
CA ALA A 2 -1.92 45.03 16.20
C ALA A 2 -1.99 43.77 15.34
N GLY A 3 -1.28 43.76 14.22
CA GLY A 3 -0.90 42.53 13.56
C GLY A 3 0.16 41.86 14.42
N THR A 4 -0.21 40.82 15.15
CA THR A 4 0.75 39.80 15.55
C THR A 4 0.92 38.89 14.36
N ASP A 5 1.98 39.13 13.59
CA ASP A 5 2.63 38.07 12.82
C ASP A 5 2.96 36.98 13.84
N GLU A 6 2.19 35.89 13.83
CA GLU A 6 2.68 34.60 14.26
C GLU A 6 3.81 34.27 13.28
N ALA A 7 5.04 34.63 13.65
CA ALA A 7 6.19 33.96 13.08
C ALA A 7 5.94 32.48 13.34
N ALA A 8 5.52 31.74 12.31
CA ALA A 8 5.57 30.29 12.33
C ALA A 8 6.97 29.95 12.85
N ASP A 9 7.04 29.10 13.86
CA ASP A 9 8.33 28.55 14.27
C ASP A 9 8.97 28.05 12.97
N ASP A 10 10.15 28.56 12.58
CA ASP A 10 10.78 28.17 11.30
C ASP A 10 11.02 26.63 11.26
N ASP A 11 11.03 26.01 12.44
CA ASP A 11 11.12 24.56 12.69
C ASP A 11 9.75 23.82 12.66
N ALA A 12 8.63 24.51 12.45
CA ALA A 12 7.31 23.89 12.43
C ALA A 12 7.05 23.14 11.12
N LEU A 13 6.61 21.89 11.23
CA LEU A 13 6.21 21.07 10.09
C LEU A 13 4.77 21.39 9.66
N PHE A 14 4.61 21.92 8.46
CA PHE A 14 3.33 22.04 7.77
C PHE A 14 2.91 20.68 7.21
N VAL A 15 1.95 20.03 7.88
CA VAL A 15 1.44 18.71 7.49
C VAL A 15 0.64 18.79 6.19
N LEU A 16 1.04 17.99 5.18
CA LEU A 16 0.34 17.87 3.91
C LEU A 16 -0.52 16.61 3.83
N THR A 17 0.00 15.50 4.34
CA THR A 17 -0.70 14.22 4.36
C THR A 17 -0.08 13.28 5.40
N ALA A 18 -0.79 12.20 5.72
CA ALA A 18 -0.30 11.16 6.60
C ALA A 18 -0.67 9.77 6.09
N GLN A 19 0.14 8.77 6.44
CA GLN A 19 -0.04 7.38 6.05
C GLN A 19 0.22 6.46 7.23
N LEU A 20 -0.47 5.33 7.26
CA LEU A 20 -0.15 4.25 8.18
C LEU A 20 0.97 3.37 7.60
N LEU A 21 1.89 2.94 8.44
CA LEU A 21 2.93 1.95 8.16
C LEU A 21 2.84 0.88 9.25
N THR A 22 1.89 -0.02 9.11
CA THR A 22 1.59 -1.10 10.08
C THR A 22 1.61 -2.46 9.40
N PRO A 23 1.68 -3.57 10.16
CA PRO A 23 1.53 -4.92 9.62
C PRO A 23 0.27 -5.14 8.77
N ALA A 24 -0.82 -4.41 9.04
CA ALA A 24 -2.08 -4.55 8.31
C ALA A 24 -2.22 -3.57 7.13
N ARG A 25 -1.57 -2.39 7.19
CA ARG A 25 -1.72 -1.33 6.19
C ARG A 25 -0.44 -0.52 6.07
N PHE A 26 0.09 -0.44 4.85
CA PHE A 26 1.22 0.40 4.49
C PHE A 26 1.12 0.80 3.01
N PRO A 27 1.82 1.86 2.56
CA PRO A 27 1.85 2.23 1.15
C PRO A 27 2.53 1.13 0.35
N SER A 28 1.78 0.40 -0.48
CA SER A 28 2.30 -0.80 -1.16
C SER A 28 3.49 -0.48 -2.06
N VAL A 29 3.61 0.74 -2.58
CA VAL A 29 4.75 1.15 -3.40
C VAL A 29 6.10 0.90 -2.70
N LEU A 30 6.14 0.98 -1.36
CA LEU A 30 7.34 0.83 -0.54
C LEU A 30 7.84 -0.61 -0.38
N GLY A 31 7.00 -1.61 -0.60
CA GLY A 31 7.42 -3.01 -0.42
C GLY A 31 6.31 -4.02 -0.61
N ASP A 32 6.70 -5.29 -0.70
CA ASP A 32 5.75 -6.41 -0.83
C ASP A 32 5.23 -6.90 0.55
N ASP A 33 5.80 -6.43 1.66
CA ASP A 33 5.40 -6.74 3.05
C ASP A 33 5.77 -5.57 3.97
N TYR A 34 5.30 -5.64 5.22
CA TYR A 34 5.57 -4.62 6.23
C TYR A 34 7.07 -4.46 6.57
N PRO A 35 7.85 -5.54 6.79
CA PRO A 35 9.29 -5.42 6.98
C PRO A 35 10.05 -4.73 5.84
N ALA A 36 9.74 -5.05 4.58
CA ALA A 36 10.34 -4.44 3.41
C ALA A 36 9.98 -2.95 3.32
N ALA A 37 8.72 -2.59 3.60
CA ALA A 37 8.29 -1.20 3.65
C ALA A 37 8.99 -0.40 4.76
N CYS A 38 9.24 -1.01 5.94
CA CYS A 38 10.06 -0.39 6.99
C CYS A 38 11.51 -0.20 6.55
N ALA A 39 12.10 -1.23 5.94
CA ALA A 39 13.48 -1.20 5.46
C ALA A 39 13.70 -0.12 4.40
N ALA A 40 12.71 0.13 3.54
CA ALA A 40 12.75 1.22 2.55
C ALA A 40 12.90 2.62 3.18
N LEU A 41 12.55 2.76 4.47
CA LEU A 41 12.69 3.99 5.25
C LEU A 41 13.84 3.92 6.28
N GLY A 42 14.66 2.86 6.25
CA GLY A 42 15.71 2.65 7.25
C GLY A 42 15.20 2.30 8.64
N LEU A 43 13.92 1.92 8.77
CA LEU A 43 13.28 1.56 10.04
C LEU A 43 13.38 0.07 10.31
N ARG A 44 13.37 -0.30 11.60
CA ARG A 44 13.14 -1.69 12.01
C ARG A 44 11.64 -1.94 12.11
N PRO A 45 11.14 -3.16 11.79
CA PRO A 45 9.75 -3.49 12.00
C PRO A 45 9.37 -3.36 13.48
N TYR A 46 8.21 -2.77 13.75
CA TYR A 46 7.64 -2.60 15.08
C TYR A 46 6.22 -3.15 15.11
N ASP A 47 5.87 -3.95 16.11
CA ASP A 47 4.62 -4.70 16.13
C ASP A 47 3.37 -3.80 16.08
N ALA A 48 3.41 -2.64 16.74
CA ALA A 48 2.33 -1.66 16.67
C ALA A 48 2.28 -0.91 15.33
N GLY A 49 3.39 -0.88 14.60
CA GLY A 49 3.58 -0.08 13.40
C GLY A 49 3.99 1.37 13.68
N TYR A 50 3.97 2.17 12.63
CA TYR A 50 4.28 3.60 12.64
C TYR A 50 3.19 4.39 11.91
N GLY A 51 3.06 5.66 12.28
CA GLY A 51 2.46 6.68 11.44
C GLY A 51 3.54 7.44 10.67
N LEU A 52 3.27 7.80 9.42
CA LEU A 52 4.11 8.64 8.59
C LEU A 52 3.39 9.96 8.36
N VAL A 53 4.05 11.09 8.62
CA VAL A 53 3.54 12.43 8.34
C VAL A 53 4.46 13.08 7.33
N LEU A 54 3.91 13.44 6.18
CA LEU A 54 4.64 14.08 5.10
C LEU A 54 4.29 15.56 5.11
N GLY A 55 5.31 16.40 5.24
CA GLY A 55 5.14 17.84 5.36
C GLY A 55 6.32 18.65 4.82
N GLN A 56 6.19 19.96 4.93
CA GLN A 56 7.25 20.92 4.65
C GLN A 56 7.61 21.71 5.91
N ASP A 57 8.85 22.12 6.07
CA ASP A 57 9.20 23.17 7.03
C ASP A 57 8.89 24.57 6.47
N GLY A 58 9.15 25.62 7.26
CA GLY A 58 8.93 27.02 6.85
C GLY A 58 9.77 27.46 5.64
N ALA A 59 10.90 26.81 5.38
CA ALA A 59 11.73 27.06 4.21
C ALA A 59 11.22 26.33 2.95
N GLY A 60 10.32 25.36 3.12
CA GLY A 60 9.78 24.53 2.05
C GLY A 60 10.51 23.21 1.86
N ALA A 61 11.46 22.86 2.72
CA ALA A 61 12.16 21.59 2.63
C ALA A 61 11.23 20.44 3.03
N ARG A 62 11.35 19.32 2.33
CA ARG A 62 10.46 18.17 2.47
C ARG A 62 10.93 17.25 3.59
N TRP A 63 9.99 16.84 4.44
CA TRP A 63 10.26 15.92 5.55
C TRP A 63 9.20 14.83 5.67
N THR A 64 9.65 13.65 6.06
CA THR A 64 8.82 12.52 6.50
C THR A 64 9.08 12.28 7.97
N VAL A 65 8.10 12.65 8.81
CA VAL A 65 8.15 12.43 10.25
C VAL A 65 7.50 11.09 10.58
N VAL A 66 8.28 10.21 11.23
CA VAL A 66 7.88 8.87 11.64
C VAL A 66 7.46 8.90 13.10
N ILE A 67 6.27 8.39 13.39
CA ILE A 67 5.62 8.47 14.70
C ILE A 67 5.29 7.05 15.19
N ASP A 68 5.54 6.75 16.46
CA ASP A 68 5.18 5.45 17.06
C ASP A 68 3.79 5.40 17.72
N ASP A 69 3.15 6.56 17.91
CA ASP A 69 1.72 6.69 18.20
C ASP A 69 0.89 6.55 16.92
N VAL A 70 0.64 5.30 16.53
CA VAL A 70 -0.16 4.95 15.36
C VAL A 70 -1.61 5.41 15.49
N SER A 71 -2.15 5.43 16.71
CA SER A 71 -3.55 5.81 16.96
C SER A 71 -3.78 7.29 16.63
N LEU A 72 -2.83 8.17 16.98
CA LEU A 72 -2.90 9.58 16.60
C LEU A 72 -3.04 9.78 15.09
N VAL A 73 -2.20 9.10 14.31
CA VAL A 73 -2.21 9.20 12.84
C VAL A 73 -3.44 8.54 12.23
N ALA A 74 -3.88 7.40 12.77
CA ALA A 74 -5.09 6.72 12.31
C ALA A 74 -6.35 7.59 12.52
N VAL A 75 -6.45 8.29 13.66
CA VAL A 75 -7.56 9.20 13.95
C VAL A 75 -7.55 10.40 13.01
N ALA A 76 -6.37 10.97 12.71
CA ALA A 76 -6.26 12.06 11.75
C ALA A 76 -6.76 11.65 10.35
N ILE A 77 -6.27 10.51 9.84
CA ILE A 77 -6.69 9.97 8.53
C ILE A 77 -8.20 9.72 8.50
N ALA A 78 -8.74 9.04 9.51
CA ALA A 78 -10.17 8.74 9.57
C ALA A 78 -11.03 10.02 9.65
N SER A 79 -10.55 11.06 10.33
CA SER A 79 -11.25 12.35 10.41
C SER A 79 -11.28 13.03 9.04
N TRP A 80 -10.14 13.10 8.35
CA TRP A 80 -10.05 13.69 7.02
C TRP A 80 -10.85 12.91 5.96
N ASP A 81 -10.84 11.58 6.01
CA ASP A 81 -11.64 10.71 5.13
C ASP A 81 -13.15 10.96 5.29
N CYS A 82 -13.57 11.38 6.48
CA CYS A 82 -14.95 11.78 6.78
C CYS A 82 -15.24 13.27 6.54
N GLY A 83 -14.26 14.03 6.01
CA GLY A 83 -14.37 15.47 5.76
C GLY A 83 -14.39 16.34 7.03
N MET A 84 -13.89 15.81 8.16
CA MET A 84 -13.76 16.55 9.42
C MET A 84 -12.39 17.21 9.52
N GLU A 85 -12.34 18.38 10.16
CA GLU A 85 -11.08 19.03 10.52
C GLU A 85 -10.40 18.25 11.65
N TYR A 86 -9.10 18.01 11.49
CA TYR A 86 -8.25 17.44 12.53
C TYR A 86 -6.84 18.01 12.38
N ASP A 87 -6.32 18.60 13.46
CA ASP A 87 -4.96 19.11 13.53
C ASP A 87 -4.02 18.01 14.03
N LEU A 88 -3.23 17.47 13.11
CA LEU A 88 -2.25 16.43 13.43
C LEU A 88 -0.95 17.09 13.90
N SER A 89 -0.81 17.18 15.22
CA SER A 89 0.37 17.73 15.89
C SER A 89 1.04 16.65 16.76
N PRO A 90 2.02 15.91 16.23
CA PRO A 90 2.75 14.89 16.97
C PRO A 90 3.56 15.50 18.12
N SER A 91 3.68 14.77 19.23
CA SER A 91 4.59 15.19 20.31
C SER A 91 6.03 14.77 20.00
N ASP A 92 7.02 15.53 20.46
CA ASP A 92 8.44 15.18 20.31
C ASP A 92 8.77 13.78 20.87
N ARG A 93 7.99 13.30 21.85
CA ARG A 93 8.18 11.99 22.46
C ARG A 93 7.73 10.82 21.59
N SER A 94 6.78 11.08 20.68
CA SER A 94 6.25 10.08 19.75
C SER A 94 6.97 10.08 18.41
N VAL A 95 7.76 11.12 18.12
CA VAL A 95 8.59 11.18 16.91
C VAL A 95 9.81 10.29 17.09
N VAL A 96 9.95 9.28 16.25
CA VAL A 96 11.09 8.34 16.29
C VAL A 96 12.13 8.62 15.21
N ALA A 97 11.75 9.29 14.13
CA ALA A 97 12.66 9.74 13.08
C ALA A 97 12.06 10.93 12.31
N ALA A 98 12.92 11.83 11.85
CA ALA A 98 12.62 12.81 10.82
C ALA A 98 13.54 12.50 9.63
N LEU A 99 12.96 12.06 8.52
CA LEU A 99 13.70 11.64 7.34
C LEU A 99 13.56 12.73 6.26
N PRO A 100 14.65 13.15 5.61
CA PRO A 100 14.57 14.12 4.53
C PRO A 100 13.79 13.55 3.35
N GLY A 101 13.07 14.40 2.61
CA GLY A 101 12.30 14.01 1.43
C GLY A 101 10.99 13.28 1.75
N TRP A 102 10.32 12.81 0.69
CA TRP A 102 9.07 12.07 0.77
C TRP A 102 9.18 10.72 0.06
N PRO A 103 8.80 9.61 0.71
CA PRO A 103 8.83 8.28 0.10
C PRO A 103 7.64 8.06 -0.85
N LEU A 104 6.73 9.03 -0.96
CA LEU A 104 5.53 9.00 -1.78
C LEU A 104 5.41 10.28 -2.61
N ALA A 105 4.80 10.17 -3.78
CA ALA A 105 4.53 11.33 -4.61
C ALA A 105 3.45 12.20 -3.98
N VAL A 106 3.84 13.37 -3.46
CA VAL A 106 2.94 14.42 -2.97
C VAL A 106 3.10 15.62 -3.90
N ALA A 107 2.00 16.05 -4.52
CA ALA A 107 2.00 17.11 -5.52
C ALA A 107 1.67 18.49 -4.96
N THR A 108 1.15 18.55 -3.73
CA THR A 108 0.71 19.77 -3.07
C THR A 108 1.82 20.42 -2.26
N ALA A 109 1.67 21.71 -1.99
CA ALA A 109 2.54 22.49 -1.13
C ALA A 109 1.72 23.23 -0.08
N ALA A 110 2.32 23.52 1.07
CA ALA A 110 1.69 24.28 2.13
C ALA A 110 1.45 25.73 1.68
N PRO A 111 0.26 26.31 1.93
CA PRO A 111 -0.01 27.70 1.59
C PRO A 111 0.96 28.66 2.30
N GLY A 112 1.54 29.60 1.57
CA GLY A 112 2.43 30.62 2.13
C GLY A 112 3.89 30.18 2.35
N VAL A 113 4.21 28.91 2.08
CA VAL A 113 5.57 28.35 2.17
C VAL A 113 6.20 28.27 0.77
N PRO A 114 7.54 28.34 0.62
CA PRO A 114 8.21 28.10 -0.65
C PRO A 114 7.89 26.73 -1.27
N ALA A 115 8.23 26.58 -2.56
CA ALA A 115 8.00 25.34 -3.29
C ALA A 115 8.73 24.15 -2.62
N PRO A 116 8.12 22.95 -2.59
CA PRO A 116 8.73 21.76 -2.03
C PRO A 116 10.07 21.45 -2.68
N HIS A 117 11.11 21.27 -1.88
CA HIS A 117 12.45 20.89 -2.33
C HIS A 117 13.14 19.95 -1.33
N ASP A 118 14.14 19.22 -1.79
CA ASP A 118 14.92 18.38 -0.88
C ASP A 118 15.86 19.23 -0.03
N PRO A 119 15.95 18.97 1.28
CA PRO A 119 16.95 19.61 2.13
C PRO A 119 18.36 19.16 1.71
N ASP A 120 19.36 19.95 2.11
CA ASP A 120 20.77 19.60 1.90
C ASP A 120 21.13 18.29 2.65
N GLU A 121 21.84 17.39 1.98
CA GLU A 121 22.15 16.06 2.55
C GLU A 121 23.08 16.13 3.76
N GLU A 122 24.02 17.08 3.81
CA GLU A 122 24.94 17.23 4.93
C GLU A 122 24.19 17.74 6.17
N GLU A 123 23.24 18.66 5.97
CA GLU A 123 22.40 19.21 7.05
C GLU A 123 21.34 18.20 7.51
N ALA A 124 20.76 17.42 6.59
CA ALA A 124 19.71 16.44 6.89
C ALA A 124 20.22 15.09 7.42
N GLY A 125 21.54 14.87 7.42
CA GLY A 125 22.14 13.64 7.95
C GLY A 125 21.93 12.40 7.07
N GLY A 126 21.63 12.59 5.78
CA GLY A 126 21.42 11.51 4.82
C GLY A 126 20.73 11.96 3.53
N PRO A 127 20.69 11.09 2.50
CA PRO A 127 20.02 11.41 1.25
C PRO A 127 18.50 11.50 1.43
N PRO A 128 17.82 12.42 0.72
CA PRO A 128 16.38 12.54 0.76
C PRO A 128 15.70 11.28 0.23
N LEU A 129 14.59 10.92 0.88
CA LEU A 129 13.64 9.93 0.40
C LEU A 129 13.04 10.42 -0.91
N ALA A 130 13.00 9.50 -1.88
CA ALA A 130 12.31 9.69 -3.13
C ALA A 130 11.28 8.58 -3.34
N PRO A 131 10.14 8.86 -3.99
CA PRO A 131 9.20 7.82 -4.37
C PRO A 131 9.88 6.81 -5.30
N PRO A 132 9.54 5.51 -5.21
CA PRO A 132 10.01 4.53 -6.19
C PRO A 132 9.65 4.95 -7.62
N ASP A 133 10.51 4.62 -8.59
CA ASP A 133 10.25 4.91 -10.01
C ASP A 133 9.05 4.10 -10.52
N THR A 134 8.00 4.81 -10.89
CA THR A 134 6.73 4.29 -11.44
C THR A 134 6.55 4.64 -12.92
N SER A 135 7.57 5.23 -13.55
CA SER A 135 7.56 5.54 -14.98
C SER A 135 7.77 4.31 -15.87
N ARG A 136 8.25 3.21 -15.30
CA ARG A 136 8.51 1.93 -15.96
C ARG A 136 7.86 0.80 -15.18
N TRP A 137 7.49 -0.26 -15.89
CA TRP A 137 7.00 -1.47 -15.24
C TRP A 137 8.10 -2.11 -14.38
N GLY A 138 7.73 -2.44 -13.15
CA GLY A 138 8.57 -3.06 -12.14
C GLY A 138 7.77 -3.28 -10.87
N PRO A 139 8.40 -3.76 -9.78
CA PRO A 139 7.66 -4.19 -8.59
C PRO A 139 6.77 -3.11 -7.98
N ALA A 140 7.25 -1.86 -7.93
CA ALA A 140 6.48 -0.72 -7.44
C ALA A 140 5.22 -0.46 -8.31
N GLN A 141 5.40 -0.44 -9.63
CA GLN A 141 4.30 -0.21 -10.58
C GLN A 141 3.28 -1.36 -10.56
N ARG A 142 3.75 -2.61 -10.45
CA ARG A 142 2.90 -3.79 -10.30
C ARG A 142 2.02 -3.70 -9.05
N ARG A 143 2.61 -3.35 -7.91
CA ARG A 143 1.87 -3.18 -6.64
C ARG A 143 0.86 -2.04 -6.71
N LEU A 144 1.20 -0.91 -7.34
CA LEU A 144 0.25 0.16 -7.58
C LEU A 144 -0.89 -0.27 -8.50
N GLY A 145 -0.60 -1.01 -9.57
CA GLY A 145 -1.62 -1.58 -10.45
C GLY A 145 -2.56 -2.52 -9.69
N ALA A 146 -2.03 -3.35 -8.80
CA ALA A 146 -2.83 -4.23 -7.95
C ALA A 146 -3.68 -3.47 -6.92
N ASP A 147 -3.17 -2.35 -6.38
CA ASP A 147 -3.95 -1.48 -5.49
C ASP A 147 -5.08 -0.78 -6.26
N GLU A 148 -4.84 -0.34 -7.50
CA GLU A 148 -5.86 0.22 -8.39
C GLU A 148 -6.93 -0.82 -8.76
N VAL A 149 -6.52 -2.05 -9.07
CA VAL A 149 -7.44 -3.17 -9.31
C VAL A 149 -8.32 -3.44 -8.09
N ALA A 150 -7.76 -3.38 -6.89
CA ALA A 150 -8.54 -3.55 -5.66
C ALA A 150 -9.53 -2.40 -5.43
N LEU A 151 -9.10 -1.16 -5.69
CA LEU A 151 -9.94 0.03 -5.56
C LEU A 151 -11.10 0.02 -6.57
N GLN A 152 -10.82 -0.36 -7.81
CA GLN A 152 -11.78 -0.38 -8.93
C GLN A 152 -12.32 -1.79 -9.20
N TRP A 153 -12.43 -2.64 -8.17
CA TRP A 153 -12.79 -4.05 -8.33
C TRP A 153 -14.02 -4.27 -9.22
N ALA A 154 -15.09 -3.50 -9.00
CA ALA A 154 -16.32 -3.61 -9.77
C ALA A 154 -16.09 -3.41 -11.28
N VAL A 155 -15.31 -2.39 -11.66
CA VAL A 155 -15.00 -2.07 -13.06
C VAL A 155 -14.16 -3.18 -13.70
N TRP A 156 -13.12 -3.63 -13.00
CA TRP A 156 -12.26 -4.71 -13.50
C TRP A 156 -13.02 -6.03 -13.65
N ARG A 157 -13.90 -6.34 -12.68
CA ARG A 157 -14.66 -7.59 -12.69
C ARG A 157 -15.63 -7.69 -13.87
N GLU A 158 -16.22 -6.58 -14.30
CA GLU A 158 -17.08 -6.52 -15.50
C GLU A 158 -16.28 -6.83 -16.77
N GLN A 159 -15.10 -6.23 -16.93
CA GLN A 159 -14.24 -6.45 -18.11
C GLN A 159 -13.71 -7.90 -18.20
N VAL A 160 -13.46 -8.49 -17.04
CA VAL A 160 -12.95 -9.86 -16.92
C VAL A 160 -14.03 -10.90 -17.22
N ASP A 161 -15.32 -10.63 -16.95
CA ASP A 161 -16.41 -11.56 -17.26
C ASP A 161 -16.52 -11.89 -18.75
N GLU A 162 -16.18 -10.93 -19.62
CA GLU A 162 -16.12 -11.11 -21.07
C GLU A 162 -14.93 -11.98 -21.52
N GLN A 163 -13.91 -12.16 -20.66
CA GLN A 163 -12.63 -12.78 -20.98
C GLN A 163 -12.39 -14.11 -20.25
N ILE A 164 -13.07 -14.38 -19.13
CA ILE A 164 -12.93 -15.65 -18.41
C ILE A 164 -13.62 -16.77 -19.18
N THR A 165 -12.82 -17.57 -19.87
CA THR A 165 -13.20 -18.95 -20.18
C THR A 165 -12.99 -19.76 -18.90
N PHE A 166 -14.04 -19.94 -18.09
CA PHE A 166 -13.97 -20.89 -16.98
C PHE A 166 -13.60 -22.25 -17.57
N ALA A 167 -12.57 -22.90 -17.04
CA ALA A 167 -12.30 -24.29 -17.37
C ALA A 167 -13.51 -25.11 -16.91
N GLN A 168 -14.48 -25.31 -17.80
CA GLN A 168 -15.56 -26.24 -17.57
C GLN A 168 -14.92 -27.63 -17.53
N PRO A 169 -15.15 -28.43 -16.48
CA PRO A 169 -14.59 -29.78 -16.40
C PRO A 169 -14.99 -30.63 -17.62
N ASP A 170 -16.12 -30.32 -18.24
CA ASP A 170 -16.67 -31.02 -19.41
C ASP A 170 -16.40 -30.32 -20.76
N ALA A 171 -15.67 -29.19 -20.79
CA ALA A 171 -15.30 -28.57 -22.07
C ALA A 171 -14.30 -29.44 -22.84
N PRO A 172 -14.42 -29.52 -24.19
CA PRO A 172 -13.45 -30.18 -25.05
C PRO A 172 -12.01 -29.72 -24.76
N GLU A 173 -11.04 -30.64 -24.80
CA GLU A 173 -9.62 -30.35 -24.53
C GLU A 173 -9.05 -29.21 -25.39
N GLU A 174 -9.60 -29.00 -26.59
CA GLU A 174 -9.22 -27.94 -27.54
C GLU A 174 -9.74 -26.55 -27.13
N GLU A 175 -10.78 -26.46 -26.30
CA GLU A 175 -11.38 -25.21 -25.77
C GLU A 175 -10.89 -24.88 -24.35
N ARG A 176 -10.19 -25.81 -23.69
CA ARG A 176 -9.50 -25.51 -22.42
C ARG A 176 -8.29 -24.65 -22.74
N ALA A 177 -8.40 -23.35 -22.47
CA ALA A 177 -7.25 -22.44 -22.52
C ALA A 177 -6.07 -23.07 -21.77
N THR A 178 -4.91 -23.15 -22.42
CA THR A 178 -3.67 -23.63 -21.79
C THR A 178 -3.44 -22.83 -20.52
N PRO A 179 -3.42 -23.45 -19.33
CA PRO A 179 -3.43 -22.66 -18.11
C PRO A 179 -2.10 -21.93 -17.94
N HIS A 180 -2.20 -20.63 -17.68
CA HIS A 180 -1.07 -19.71 -17.64
C HIS A 180 -0.02 -20.16 -16.60
N GLU A 181 1.22 -20.40 -17.04
CA GLU A 181 2.27 -20.96 -16.17
C GLU A 181 2.59 -20.04 -14.99
N GLY A 182 2.63 -18.72 -15.24
CA GLY A 182 2.80 -17.71 -14.19
C GLY A 182 1.70 -17.77 -13.12
N VAL A 183 0.43 -17.96 -13.52
CA VAL A 183 -0.69 -18.07 -12.59
C VAL A 183 -0.59 -19.36 -11.76
N ARG A 184 -0.24 -20.48 -12.39
CA ARG A 184 0.00 -21.75 -11.67
C ARG A 184 1.10 -21.62 -10.62
N ARG A 185 2.19 -20.92 -10.96
CA ARG A 185 3.27 -20.61 -10.02
C ARG A 185 2.76 -19.79 -8.84
N VAL A 186 2.02 -18.70 -9.10
CA VAL A 186 1.43 -17.85 -8.05
C VAL A 186 0.52 -18.65 -7.12
N LEU A 187 -0.40 -19.45 -7.67
CA LEU A 187 -1.28 -20.29 -6.86
C LEU A 187 -0.50 -21.29 -6.01
N LYS A 188 0.57 -21.89 -6.54
CA LYS A 188 1.43 -22.79 -5.76
C LYS A 188 2.15 -22.06 -4.63
N GLU A 189 2.68 -20.87 -4.87
CA GLU A 189 3.34 -20.04 -3.85
C GLU A 189 2.34 -19.61 -2.75
N LEU A 190 1.11 -19.25 -3.13
CA LEU A 190 0.04 -18.91 -2.18
C LEU A 190 -0.38 -20.09 -1.30
N HIS A 191 -0.43 -21.31 -1.84
CA HIS A 191 -0.63 -22.49 -0.99
C HIS A 191 0.53 -22.65 0.00
N GLY A 192 1.77 -22.38 -0.43
CA GLY A 192 2.92 -22.36 0.46
C GLY A 192 2.78 -21.37 1.62
N TYR A 193 2.14 -20.21 1.42
CA TYR A 193 1.85 -19.25 2.50
C TYR A 193 0.90 -19.80 3.57
N VAL A 194 0.02 -20.74 3.20
CA VAL A 194 -0.89 -21.40 4.16
C VAL A 194 -0.13 -22.40 5.03
N ASP A 195 0.88 -23.05 4.46
CA ASP A 195 1.72 -24.01 5.17
C ASP A 195 2.80 -23.33 6.04
N ASP A 196 3.45 -22.28 5.50
CA ASP A 196 4.48 -21.47 6.16
C ASP A 196 4.14 -19.99 6.02
N ALA A 197 3.73 -19.39 7.13
CA ALA A 197 3.18 -18.04 7.13
C ALA A 197 4.20 -17.01 6.60
N PRO A 198 3.82 -16.16 5.62
CA PRO A 198 4.73 -15.15 5.08
C PRO A 198 4.95 -14.01 6.09
N PRO A 199 5.93 -13.13 5.85
CA PRO A 199 6.13 -11.95 6.68
C PRO A 199 4.84 -11.11 6.81
N PRO A 200 4.64 -10.41 7.95
CA PRO A 200 3.44 -9.60 8.17
C PRO A 200 3.19 -8.60 7.05
N GLY A 201 1.93 -8.43 6.67
CA GLY A 201 1.54 -7.51 5.60
C GLY A 201 1.76 -8.03 4.18
N ARG A 202 2.35 -9.22 4.01
CA ARG A 202 2.38 -9.92 2.71
C ARG A 202 0.98 -10.30 2.24
N VAL A 203 0.12 -10.70 3.17
CA VAL A 203 -1.31 -10.96 2.93
C VAL A 203 -2.10 -9.96 3.75
N ARG A 204 -2.92 -9.15 3.09
CA ARG A 204 -3.74 -8.08 3.66
C ARG A 204 -5.20 -8.32 3.32
N SER A 205 -6.08 -8.06 4.29
CA SER A 205 -7.52 -8.21 4.13
C SER A 205 -8.24 -6.94 4.54
N SER A 206 -9.13 -6.45 3.68
CA SER A 206 -9.98 -5.30 3.93
C SER A 206 -11.46 -5.65 3.72
N PHE A 207 -12.37 -4.82 4.22
CA PHE A 207 -13.80 -5.05 4.03
C PHE A 207 -14.18 -4.83 2.57
N ALA A 208 -15.00 -5.72 2.02
CA ALA A 208 -15.71 -5.51 0.76
C ALA A 208 -17.22 -5.40 1.03
N SER A 209 -18.01 -5.13 -0.01
CA SER A 209 -19.47 -5.19 0.09
C SER A 209 -19.96 -6.61 0.41
N ASP A 210 -21.21 -6.73 0.86
CA ASP A 210 -21.93 -8.00 0.98
C ASP A 210 -21.30 -9.02 1.95
N GLY A 211 -20.50 -8.53 2.91
CA GLY A 211 -19.83 -9.37 3.90
C GLY A 211 -18.61 -10.13 3.37
N ALA A 212 -18.23 -9.90 2.12
CA ALA A 212 -16.99 -10.40 1.55
C ALA A 212 -15.78 -9.57 1.99
N ARG A 213 -14.59 -10.06 1.67
CA ARG A 213 -13.32 -9.37 1.93
C ARG A 213 -12.54 -9.19 0.64
N MET A 214 -11.87 -8.04 0.52
CA MET A 214 -10.87 -7.80 -0.49
C MET A 214 -9.52 -8.27 0.06
N LEU A 215 -8.90 -9.19 -0.65
CA LEU A 215 -7.58 -9.74 -0.32
C LEU A 215 -6.53 -9.16 -1.26
N ARG A 216 -5.43 -8.69 -0.68
CA ARG A 216 -4.18 -8.39 -1.38
C ARG A 216 -3.13 -9.37 -0.89
N ALA A 217 -2.45 -10.02 -1.82
CA ALA A 217 -1.27 -10.82 -1.51
C ALA A 217 -0.16 -10.46 -2.49
N ASP A 218 1.08 -10.46 -2.03
CA ASP A 218 2.24 -10.14 -2.86
C ASP A 218 3.32 -11.23 -2.69
N GLY A 219 4.17 -11.38 -3.70
CA GLY A 219 5.30 -12.30 -3.65
C GLY A 219 6.37 -11.95 -4.68
N PRO A 220 7.43 -12.76 -4.81
CA PRO A 220 8.53 -12.49 -5.72
C PRO A 220 8.06 -12.44 -7.18
N GLY A 221 7.93 -11.21 -7.69
CA GLY A 221 7.54 -10.92 -9.06
C GLY A 221 6.04 -10.99 -9.35
N TRP A 222 5.17 -11.00 -8.33
CA TRP A 222 3.73 -11.05 -8.54
C TRP A 222 2.93 -10.33 -7.45
N SER A 223 1.72 -9.96 -7.83
CA SER A 223 0.70 -9.39 -6.95
C SER A 223 -0.64 -10.04 -7.25
N LEU A 224 -1.42 -10.34 -6.22
CA LEU A 224 -2.77 -10.89 -6.32
C LEU A 224 -3.76 -9.93 -5.64
N VAL A 225 -4.91 -9.80 -6.28
CA VAL A 225 -6.11 -9.14 -5.78
C VAL A 225 -7.26 -10.14 -5.87
N ALA A 226 -8.00 -10.36 -4.80
CA ALA A 226 -9.14 -11.28 -4.85
C ALA A 226 -10.29 -10.79 -3.98
N ARG A 227 -11.49 -11.25 -4.31
CA ARG A 227 -12.65 -11.15 -3.43
C ARG A 227 -13.01 -12.54 -2.94
N THR A 228 -13.16 -12.71 -1.63
CA THR A 228 -13.33 -14.04 -1.00
C THR A 228 -14.54 -14.83 -1.51
N ASP A 229 -15.52 -14.15 -2.10
CA ASP A 229 -16.75 -14.70 -2.64
C ASP A 229 -16.80 -14.74 -4.18
N ASP A 230 -15.71 -14.47 -4.89
CA ASP A 230 -15.69 -14.34 -6.35
C ASP A 230 -14.43 -14.95 -6.97
N ILE A 231 -13.63 -14.16 -7.69
CA ILE A 231 -12.43 -14.58 -8.41
C ILE A 231 -11.16 -13.96 -7.80
N ALA A 232 -10.01 -14.29 -8.38
CA ALA A 232 -8.77 -13.56 -8.16
C ALA A 232 -8.21 -13.01 -9.48
N LEU A 233 -7.41 -11.96 -9.37
CA LEU A 233 -6.69 -11.30 -10.46
C LEU A 233 -5.21 -11.26 -10.08
N VAL A 234 -4.35 -11.63 -11.02
CA VAL A 234 -2.90 -11.74 -10.82
C VAL A 234 -2.18 -10.78 -11.76
N LEU A 235 -1.19 -10.06 -11.23
CA LEU A 235 -0.29 -9.22 -11.99
C LEU A 235 1.13 -9.78 -11.82
N LEU A 236 1.92 -9.79 -12.90
CA LEU A 236 3.26 -10.38 -12.93
C LEU A 236 4.30 -9.33 -13.39
N ASP A 237 5.51 -9.42 -12.87
CA ASP A 237 6.63 -8.59 -13.38
C ASP A 237 7.00 -8.93 -14.81
N GLU A 238 6.87 -10.21 -15.18
CA GLU A 238 7.22 -10.75 -16.50
C GLU A 238 6.20 -10.38 -17.58
N GLU A 239 5.00 -9.93 -17.19
CA GLU A 239 3.92 -9.52 -18.09
C GLU A 239 3.43 -8.10 -17.75
N PRO A 240 4.16 -7.08 -18.24
CA PRO A 240 3.87 -5.69 -17.95
C PRO A 240 2.47 -5.24 -18.32
N GLY A 241 1.72 -4.72 -17.33
CA GLY A 241 0.39 -4.14 -17.55
C GLY A 241 -0.74 -5.14 -17.74
N GLU A 242 -0.45 -6.44 -17.75
CA GLU A 242 -1.45 -7.49 -17.89
C GLU A 242 -2.10 -7.84 -16.55
N VAL A 243 -3.40 -8.09 -16.57
CA VAL A 243 -4.19 -8.54 -15.43
C VAL A 243 -4.77 -9.91 -15.76
N LEU A 244 -4.22 -10.95 -15.14
CA LEU A 244 -4.53 -12.34 -15.44
C LEU A 244 -5.63 -12.87 -14.50
N PRO A 245 -6.82 -13.21 -15.01
CA PRO A 245 -7.90 -13.68 -14.17
C PRO A 245 -7.73 -15.15 -13.76
N VAL A 246 -8.13 -15.43 -12.52
CA VAL A 246 -8.22 -16.77 -11.93
C VAL A 246 -9.68 -17.03 -11.57
N GLY A 247 -10.33 -17.86 -12.36
CA GLY A 247 -11.71 -18.26 -12.10
C GLY A 247 -11.85 -18.97 -10.75
N ARG A 248 -13.04 -18.86 -10.14
CA ARG A 248 -13.33 -19.40 -8.81
C ARG A 248 -13.02 -20.89 -8.69
N GLY A 249 -13.54 -21.72 -9.58
CA GLY A 249 -13.35 -23.17 -9.51
C GLY A 249 -13.69 -23.78 -8.13
N PRO A 250 -13.28 -25.03 -7.87
CA PRO A 250 -13.52 -25.68 -6.57
C PRO A 250 -12.46 -25.34 -5.50
N GLU A 251 -11.25 -24.96 -5.89
CA GLU A 251 -10.10 -24.81 -4.97
C GLU A 251 -9.91 -23.38 -4.44
N LEU A 252 -10.12 -22.36 -5.28
CA LEU A 252 -9.85 -20.96 -4.91
C LEU A 252 -10.59 -20.52 -3.64
N PRO A 253 -11.88 -20.86 -3.42
CA PRO A 253 -12.58 -20.40 -2.21
C PRO A 253 -11.89 -20.83 -0.90
N GLY A 254 -11.41 -22.08 -0.83
CA GLY A 254 -10.71 -22.58 0.36
C GLY A 254 -9.35 -21.92 0.58
N LEU A 255 -8.64 -21.63 -0.51
CA LEU A 255 -7.40 -20.86 -0.47
C LEU A 255 -7.66 -19.43 0.04
N LEU A 256 -8.63 -18.71 -0.54
CA LEU A 256 -8.94 -17.34 -0.15
C LEU A 256 -9.41 -17.25 1.31
N GLU A 257 -10.21 -18.21 1.79
CA GLU A 257 -10.60 -18.26 3.21
C GLU A 257 -9.38 -18.43 4.13
N SER A 258 -8.42 -19.27 3.74
CA SER A 258 -7.19 -19.51 4.51
C SER A 258 -6.29 -18.26 4.53
N LEU A 259 -6.17 -17.58 3.39
CA LEU A 259 -5.44 -16.31 3.27
C LEU A 259 -6.11 -15.18 4.08
N ASP A 260 -7.44 -15.09 4.08
CA ASP A 260 -8.16 -14.13 4.91
C ASP A 260 -7.93 -14.35 6.41
N ARG A 261 -7.88 -15.61 6.84
CA ARG A 261 -7.68 -15.97 8.24
C ARG A 261 -6.28 -15.63 8.75
N MET A 262 -5.25 -15.73 7.90
CA MET A 262 -3.87 -15.37 8.27
C MET A 262 -3.58 -13.87 8.18
N ALA A 263 -4.36 -13.12 7.40
CA ALA A 263 -4.13 -11.69 7.20
C ALA A 263 -4.18 -10.93 8.54
N VAL A 264 -3.17 -10.09 8.78
CA VAL A 264 -3.15 -9.25 9.98
C VAL A 264 -4.29 -8.26 9.92
N ARG A 265 -5.08 -8.20 11.00
CA ARG A 265 -6.23 -7.31 11.09
C ARG A 265 -5.83 -5.98 11.72
N PRO A 266 -6.32 -4.84 11.21
CA PRO A 266 -6.24 -3.58 11.93
C PRO A 266 -6.94 -3.76 13.29
N SER A 267 -6.27 -3.36 14.37
CA SER A 267 -6.82 -3.31 15.72
C SER A 267 -7.74 -2.11 15.92
#